data_AF-A0A947G5U6-F1
#
_entry.id   AF-A0A947G5U6-F1
#
_cell.length_a   1.000
_cell.length_b   1.000
_cell.length_c   1.000
_cell.angle_alpha   90.00
_cell.angle_beta   90.00
_cell.angle_gamma   90.00
#
_symmetry.space_group_name_H-M   'P 1'
#
loop_
_entity.id
_entity.type
_entity.pdbx_description
1 polymer ?
#
loop_
_entity_poly.entity_id
_entity_poly.type
_entity_poly.pdbx_seq_one_letter_code
_entity_poly.pdbx_strand_id
1 'polypeptide(L)'
;MRRIPKLLTALTLSSALVGCSAEGPADDIGNNPPLASLDEIEAGAPPKSDIPRIPLKGDGNLPSKSTELRDTQSPVQSQGRRGVCSIFSTVALMEHLYIAEGFITEPDFSEQYLQWSAKFEVFSFPNSSGSNAGVNLQAISRFGIPEESAWPYEIEQWGEDDDAECDGEDEQPTRCYTNGAPPQEALDAEKFHLPSSRWLHPLDIKNHIHSEKTGVVVGLTFFYQSWNHRKSELPTNSDYWDEGYVLYPNADDEEISTQEDKRAGHSILLIGWDDDLEIQKVDKDGNKVVDANGEPVVEKGFYIFKN
;
A
#
# COMPACT_ATOMS: atom_id res chain seq x y z
N MET A 1 42.48 -68.70 21.34
CA MET A 1 42.96 -67.84 20.24
C MET A 1 41.95 -66.73 20.01
N ARG A 2 42.36 -65.49 20.29
CA ARG A 2 41.58 -64.26 20.17
C ARG A 2 41.36 -63.92 18.69
N ARG A 3 40.16 -63.49 18.30
CA ARG A 3 39.99 -62.57 17.17
C ARG A 3 39.06 -61.43 17.57
N ILE A 4 39.63 -60.25 17.43
CA ILE A 4 39.18 -58.92 17.84
C ILE A 4 38.12 -58.42 16.85
N PRO A 5 37.11 -57.66 17.30
CA PRO A 5 36.10 -57.06 16.43
C PRO A 5 36.69 -55.90 15.63
N LYS A 6 36.39 -55.83 14.32
CA LYS A 6 36.63 -54.62 13.52
C LYS A 6 35.47 -53.67 13.75
N LEU A 7 35.72 -52.63 14.55
CA LEU A 7 34.93 -51.39 14.54
C LEU A 7 34.94 -50.82 13.11
N LEU A 8 33.76 -50.59 12.53
CA LEU A 8 33.63 -49.62 11.46
C LEU A 8 33.63 -48.23 12.11
N THR A 9 34.71 -47.51 11.94
CA THR A 9 34.83 -46.09 12.22
C THR A 9 34.01 -45.34 11.17
N ALA A 10 32.83 -44.84 11.53
CA ALA A 10 32.14 -43.83 10.73
C ALA A 10 32.94 -42.53 10.85
N LEU A 11 33.70 -42.21 9.80
CA LEU A 11 34.43 -40.96 9.68
C LEU A 11 33.40 -39.84 9.44
N THR A 12 33.16 -39.04 10.47
CA THR A 12 32.43 -37.78 10.40
C THR A 12 33.15 -36.84 9.43
N LEU A 13 32.59 -36.64 8.24
CA LEU A 13 33.00 -35.57 7.34
C LEU A 13 32.26 -34.30 7.80
N SER A 14 32.86 -33.60 8.76
CA SER A 14 32.45 -32.25 9.12
C SER A 14 32.84 -31.31 7.97
N SER A 15 31.93 -31.12 7.02
CA SER A 15 32.03 -30.04 6.04
C SER A 15 31.84 -28.72 6.79
N ALA A 16 32.95 -28.08 7.15
CA ALA A 16 32.95 -26.67 7.50
C ALA A 16 32.55 -25.87 6.25
N LEU A 17 31.25 -25.61 6.11
CA LEU A 17 30.78 -24.53 5.25
C LEU A 17 31.21 -23.24 5.93
N VAL A 18 32.36 -22.72 5.50
CA VAL A 18 32.67 -21.30 5.55
C VAL A 18 31.63 -20.63 4.67
N GLY A 19 30.48 -20.30 5.26
CA GLY A 19 29.52 -19.40 4.66
C GLY A 19 30.14 -18.01 4.72
N CYS A 20 30.82 -17.62 3.64
CA CYS A 20 31.17 -16.24 3.42
C CYS A 20 29.89 -15.40 3.51
N SER A 21 29.83 -14.48 4.47
CA SER A 21 28.98 -13.31 4.39
C SER A 21 29.33 -12.57 3.10
N ALA A 22 28.61 -12.90 2.03
CA ALA A 22 28.44 -11.99 0.92
C ALA A 22 27.36 -11.00 1.36
N GLU A 23 27.80 -9.84 1.85
CA GLU A 23 27.00 -8.63 1.83
C GLU A 23 26.65 -8.35 0.36
N GLY A 24 25.57 -8.96 -0.13
CA GLY A 24 24.84 -8.45 -1.27
C GLY A 24 24.11 -7.18 -0.84
N PRO A 25 23.92 -6.20 -1.74
CA PRO A 25 23.11 -5.04 -1.40
C PRO A 25 21.71 -5.53 -1.02
N ALA A 26 21.24 -5.16 0.17
CA ALA A 26 19.85 -5.35 0.54
C ALA A 26 18.98 -4.68 -0.53
N ASP A 27 18.11 -5.45 -1.17
CA ASP A 27 17.29 -5.02 -2.29
C ASP A 27 16.56 -3.70 -2.01
N ASP A 28 16.74 -2.76 -2.93
CA ASP A 28 16.21 -1.38 -2.94
C ASP A 28 14.72 -1.31 -3.35
N ILE A 29 14.06 -2.46 -3.54
CA ILE A 29 12.71 -2.57 -4.12
C ILE A 29 11.60 -2.44 -3.05
N GLY A 30 11.93 -2.61 -1.76
CA GLY A 30 10.92 -2.62 -0.68
C GLY A 30 10.91 -1.38 0.25
N ASN A 31 11.88 -0.47 0.13
CA ASN A 31 12.10 0.56 1.16
C ASN A 31 11.74 2.00 0.73
N ASN A 32 11.29 2.21 -0.52
CA ASN A 32 10.88 3.53 -1.04
C ASN A 32 9.77 3.37 -2.08
N PRO A 33 8.50 3.20 -1.67
CA PRO A 33 7.43 3.07 -2.65
C PRO A 33 7.34 4.35 -3.49
N PRO A 34 7.32 4.24 -4.82
CA PRO A 34 7.11 5.38 -5.70
C PRO A 34 5.73 5.97 -5.43
N LEU A 35 5.70 7.30 -5.38
CA LEU A 35 4.51 8.06 -5.02
C LEU A 35 3.70 8.40 -6.27
N ALA A 36 2.40 8.60 -6.09
CA ALA A 36 1.49 9.03 -7.15
C ALA A 36 1.37 10.57 -7.17
N SER A 37 0.78 11.12 -8.23
CA SER A 37 0.37 12.52 -8.24
C SER A 37 -0.80 12.74 -7.28
N LEU A 38 -0.72 13.77 -6.43
CA LEU A 38 -1.82 14.10 -5.52
C LEU A 38 -3.10 14.46 -6.29
N ASP A 39 -2.98 15.16 -7.42
CA ASP A 39 -4.14 15.54 -8.23
C ASP A 39 -4.87 14.32 -8.79
N GLU A 40 -4.15 13.26 -9.13
CA GLU A 40 -4.75 12.01 -9.59
C GLU A 40 -5.49 11.30 -8.45
N ILE A 41 -4.85 11.22 -7.28
CA ILE A 41 -5.40 10.61 -6.07
C ILE A 41 -6.70 11.29 -5.64
N GLU A 42 -6.77 12.62 -5.73
CA GLU A 42 -7.94 13.41 -5.32
C GLU A 42 -8.99 13.60 -6.43
N ALA A 43 -8.66 13.29 -7.69
CA ALA A 43 -9.54 13.53 -8.83
C ALA A 43 -10.91 12.83 -8.67
N GLY A 44 -11.98 13.63 -8.73
CA GLY A 44 -13.36 13.15 -8.60
C GLY A 44 -13.82 12.91 -7.16
N ALA A 45 -12.97 13.14 -6.15
CA ALA A 45 -13.40 13.13 -4.77
C ALA A 45 -14.35 14.31 -4.49
N PRO A 46 -15.54 14.08 -3.90
CA PRO A 46 -16.46 15.15 -3.57
C PRO A 46 -15.93 15.95 -2.37
N PRO A 47 -16.31 17.23 -2.24
CA PRO A 47 -16.08 17.98 -1.02
C PRO A 47 -16.65 17.23 0.20
N LYS A 48 -15.92 17.25 1.32
CA LYS A 48 -16.36 16.62 2.57
C LYS A 48 -17.78 17.01 2.98
N SER A 49 -18.19 18.26 2.72
CA SER A 49 -19.53 18.79 3.02
C SER A 49 -20.65 18.06 2.28
N ASP A 50 -20.32 17.44 1.14
CA ASP A 50 -21.29 16.85 0.24
C ASP A 50 -21.45 15.34 0.50
N ILE A 51 -20.59 14.77 1.35
CA ILE A 51 -20.65 13.37 1.74
C ILE A 51 -21.59 13.23 2.94
N PRO A 52 -22.72 12.51 2.79
CA PRO A 52 -23.66 12.32 3.90
C PRO A 52 -23.00 11.64 5.10
N ARG A 53 -23.33 12.13 6.29
CA ARG A 53 -22.96 11.47 7.55
C ARG A 53 -23.77 10.20 7.73
N ILE A 54 -23.08 9.12 8.05
CA ILE A 54 -23.69 7.86 8.48
C ILE A 54 -23.31 7.67 9.95
N PRO A 55 -24.13 8.17 10.89
CA PRO A 55 -23.84 8.00 12.31
C PRO A 55 -23.83 6.52 12.68
N LEU A 56 -23.21 6.21 13.82
CA LEU A 56 -23.22 4.87 14.37
C LEU A 56 -24.68 4.40 14.52
N LYS A 57 -24.96 3.15 14.09
CA LYS A 57 -26.29 2.56 14.29
C LYS A 57 -26.49 2.29 15.80
N GLY A 58 -27.31 3.11 16.46
CA GLY A 58 -27.69 2.97 17.87
C GLY A 58 -26.85 3.79 18.87
N ASP A 59 -27.05 3.57 20.18
CA ASP A 59 -26.35 4.26 21.28
C ASP A 59 -24.96 3.67 21.60
N GLY A 60 -24.37 2.93 20.66
CA GLY A 60 -23.09 2.26 20.86
C GLY A 60 -21.93 3.26 21.01
N ASN A 61 -20.96 2.93 21.85
CA ASN A 61 -19.65 3.59 21.82
C ASN A 61 -18.70 2.72 21.01
N LEU A 62 -17.88 3.34 20.16
CA LEU A 62 -16.78 2.64 19.50
C LEU A 62 -15.77 2.15 20.54
N PRO A 63 -15.18 0.95 20.37
CA PRO A 63 -14.06 0.55 21.21
C PRO A 63 -12.85 1.47 20.97
N SER A 64 -11.98 1.62 21.97
CA SER A 64 -10.75 2.40 21.80
C SER A 64 -9.77 1.76 20.81
N LYS A 65 -9.88 0.45 20.58
CA LYS A 65 -9.04 -0.29 19.63
C LYS A 65 -9.87 -1.19 18.74
N SER A 66 -9.43 -1.32 17.50
CA SER A 66 -9.94 -2.26 16.50
C SER A 66 -8.79 -2.76 15.66
N THR A 67 -8.57 -4.07 15.69
CA THR A 67 -7.46 -4.74 15.01
C THR A 67 -7.93 -6.00 14.27
N GLU A 68 -9.22 -6.30 14.33
CA GLU A 68 -9.80 -7.57 13.90
C GLU A 68 -9.69 -7.81 12.39
N LEU A 69 -9.67 -6.74 11.57
CA LEU A 69 -9.59 -6.92 10.12
C LEU A 69 -8.22 -7.43 9.65
N ARG A 70 -7.19 -7.40 10.51
CA ARG A 70 -5.87 -8.00 10.23
C ARG A 70 -5.98 -9.49 9.91
N ASP A 71 -6.94 -10.19 10.51
CA ASP A 71 -7.17 -11.63 10.31
C ASP A 71 -7.72 -11.96 8.90
N THR A 72 -8.18 -10.93 8.19
CA THR A 72 -8.76 -11.04 6.85
C THR A 72 -7.94 -10.27 5.82
N GLN A 73 -6.67 -9.99 6.09
CA GLN A 73 -5.77 -9.40 5.10
C GLN A 73 -4.96 -10.50 4.42
N SER A 74 -4.85 -10.41 3.10
CA SER A 74 -3.79 -11.07 2.32
C SER A 74 -2.41 -10.49 2.70
N PRO A 75 -1.30 -11.16 2.32
CA PRO A 75 0.05 -10.62 2.48
C PRO A 75 0.22 -9.20 1.91
N VAL A 76 1.16 -8.44 2.47
CA VAL A 76 1.56 -7.14 1.91
C VAL A 76 2.28 -7.37 0.59
N GLN A 77 1.81 -6.71 -0.47
CA GLN A 77 2.37 -6.76 -1.82
C GLN A 77 3.33 -5.59 -2.06
N SER A 78 4.11 -5.64 -3.14
CA SER A 78 5.03 -4.56 -3.52
C SER A 78 4.68 -3.98 -4.89
N GLN A 79 4.39 -2.68 -4.93
CA GLN A 79 4.19 -1.93 -6.17
C GLN A 79 5.49 -1.73 -6.97
N GLY A 80 6.64 -2.12 -6.44
CA GLY A 80 7.91 -1.99 -7.13
C GLY A 80 8.30 -0.55 -7.40
N ARG A 81 8.71 -0.25 -8.63
CA ARG A 81 9.16 1.09 -9.06
C ARG A 81 8.10 1.90 -9.80
N ARG A 82 6.84 1.45 -9.77
CA ARG A 82 5.72 2.11 -10.45
C ARG A 82 4.78 2.81 -9.46
N GLY A 83 4.38 4.05 -9.76
CA GLY A 83 3.49 4.87 -8.94
C GLY A 83 2.02 4.42 -8.98
N VAL A 84 1.72 3.21 -8.53
CA VAL A 84 0.41 2.54 -8.65
C VAL A 84 -0.21 2.17 -7.30
N CYS A 85 0.16 2.84 -6.21
CA CYS A 85 -0.32 2.56 -4.84
C CYS A 85 -1.85 2.48 -4.71
N SER A 86 -2.61 3.28 -5.47
CA SER A 86 -4.08 3.23 -5.48
C SER A 86 -4.65 1.96 -6.11
N ILE A 87 -3.92 1.32 -7.02
CA ILE A 87 -4.28 0.00 -7.57
C ILE A 87 -4.10 -1.06 -6.49
N PHE A 88 -2.92 -1.10 -5.88
CA PHE A 88 -2.55 -2.07 -4.83
C PHE A 88 -3.46 -1.99 -3.61
N SER A 89 -3.69 -0.79 -3.08
CA SER A 89 -4.61 -0.61 -1.94
C SER A 89 -6.06 -1.01 -2.29
N THR A 90 -6.48 -0.85 -3.55
CA THR A 90 -7.81 -1.29 -4.00
C THR A 90 -7.89 -2.81 -4.17
N VAL A 91 -6.85 -3.45 -4.72
CA VAL A 91 -6.76 -4.92 -4.78
C VAL A 91 -6.72 -5.50 -3.38
N ALA A 92 -5.95 -4.93 -2.46
CA ALA A 92 -5.93 -5.36 -1.07
C ALA A 92 -7.32 -5.27 -0.39
N LEU A 93 -8.13 -4.26 -0.72
CA LEU A 93 -9.53 -4.20 -0.26
C LEU A 93 -10.33 -5.37 -0.86
N MET A 94 -10.19 -5.64 -2.16
CA MET A 94 -10.88 -6.75 -2.81
C MET A 94 -10.53 -8.08 -2.17
N GLU A 95 -9.24 -8.39 -2.03
CA GLU A 95 -8.75 -9.61 -1.37
C GLU A 95 -9.32 -9.75 0.05
N HIS A 96 -9.27 -8.65 0.82
CA HIS A 96 -9.83 -8.62 2.16
C HIS A 96 -11.32 -9.01 2.19
N LEU A 97 -12.12 -8.47 1.27
CA LEU A 97 -13.55 -8.77 1.19
C LEU A 97 -13.81 -10.23 0.79
N TYR A 98 -13.01 -10.80 -0.12
CA TYR A 98 -13.15 -12.21 -0.52
C TYR A 98 -12.78 -13.18 0.61
N ILE A 99 -11.76 -12.85 1.41
CA ILE A 99 -11.40 -13.61 2.62
C ILE A 99 -12.52 -13.49 3.67
N ALA A 100 -13.01 -12.28 3.92
CA ALA A 100 -14.04 -12.01 4.92
C ALA A 100 -15.37 -12.74 4.64
N GLU A 101 -15.76 -12.85 3.37
CA GLU A 101 -16.93 -13.63 2.95
C GLU A 101 -16.68 -15.14 2.94
N GLY A 102 -15.42 -15.58 3.07
CA GLY A 102 -15.03 -16.99 3.04
C GLY A 102 -15.16 -17.64 1.66
N PHE A 103 -15.19 -16.84 0.58
CA PHE A 103 -15.33 -17.33 -0.79
C PHE A 103 -14.00 -17.84 -1.35
N ILE A 104 -12.92 -17.07 -1.15
CA ILE A 104 -11.54 -17.44 -1.49
C ILE A 104 -10.68 -17.15 -0.27
N THR A 105 -9.96 -18.14 0.24
CA THR A 105 -9.19 -18.02 1.50
C THR A 105 -7.80 -17.42 1.29
N GLU A 106 -7.25 -17.55 0.08
CA GLU A 106 -5.94 -17.04 -0.31
C GLU A 106 -6.05 -16.37 -1.70
N PRO A 107 -6.85 -15.29 -1.83
CA PRO A 107 -6.96 -14.59 -3.10
C PRO A 107 -5.65 -13.86 -3.41
N ASP A 108 -5.33 -13.80 -4.70
CA ASP A 108 -4.20 -13.08 -5.28
C ASP A 108 -4.72 -12.49 -6.60
N PHE A 109 -5.25 -11.26 -6.57
CA PHE A 109 -5.90 -10.66 -7.73
C PHE A 109 -4.95 -9.75 -8.51
N SER A 110 -5.08 -9.71 -9.84
CA SER A 110 -4.11 -9.02 -10.69
C SER A 110 -4.18 -7.48 -10.60
N GLU A 111 -3.19 -6.86 -9.96
CA GLU A 111 -2.99 -5.40 -10.01
C GLU A 111 -2.72 -4.91 -11.44
N GLN A 112 -1.99 -5.71 -12.23
CA GLN A 112 -1.67 -5.40 -13.62
C GLN A 112 -2.93 -5.25 -14.47
N TYR A 113 -3.86 -6.19 -14.33
CA TYR A 113 -5.14 -6.13 -15.04
C TYR A 113 -6.00 -4.97 -14.55
N LEU A 114 -6.04 -4.70 -13.24
CA LEU A 114 -6.79 -3.56 -12.70
C LEU A 114 -6.30 -2.23 -13.26
N GLN A 115 -4.97 -2.05 -13.33
CA GLN A 115 -4.38 -0.84 -13.88
C GLN A 115 -4.73 -0.66 -15.36
N TRP A 116 -4.68 -1.75 -16.15
CA TRP A 116 -5.13 -1.72 -17.53
C TRP A 116 -6.61 -1.38 -17.64
N SER A 117 -7.49 -2.01 -16.86
CA SER A 117 -8.93 -1.80 -16.88
C SER A 117 -9.30 -0.35 -16.56
N ALA A 118 -8.66 0.26 -15.55
CA ALA A 118 -8.84 1.67 -15.23
C ALA A 118 -8.55 2.61 -16.42
N LYS A 119 -7.54 2.29 -17.23
CA LYS A 119 -7.08 3.14 -18.33
C LYS A 119 -7.78 2.86 -19.66
N PHE A 120 -8.06 1.60 -19.97
CA PHE A 120 -8.62 1.18 -21.26
C PHE A 120 -10.12 0.89 -21.24
N GLU A 121 -10.69 0.45 -20.11
CA GLU A 121 -12.12 0.13 -20.02
C GLU A 121 -12.93 1.25 -19.34
N VAL A 122 -12.35 1.89 -18.31
CA VAL A 122 -12.93 3.09 -17.70
C VAL A 122 -12.53 4.38 -18.44
N PHE A 123 -11.45 4.35 -19.23
CA PHE A 123 -10.90 5.51 -19.96
C PHE A 123 -10.46 6.65 -19.04
N SER A 124 -9.78 6.33 -17.93
CA SER A 124 -9.32 7.32 -16.95
C SER A 124 -7.80 7.25 -16.76
N PHE A 125 -7.15 8.41 -16.58
CA PHE A 125 -5.70 8.54 -16.43
C PHE A 125 -4.88 7.85 -17.54
N PRO A 126 -5.19 8.08 -18.84
CA PRO A 126 -4.53 7.35 -19.94
C PRO A 126 -3.05 7.69 -20.11
N ASN A 127 -2.57 8.80 -19.54
CA ASN A 127 -1.23 9.34 -19.76
C ASN A 127 -0.40 9.40 -18.46
N SER A 128 -0.65 8.47 -17.53
CA SER A 128 0.13 8.37 -16.30
C SER A 128 0.12 6.94 -15.79
N SER A 129 1.02 6.60 -14.86
CA SER A 129 0.99 5.30 -14.17
C SER A 129 -0.09 5.25 -13.09
N GLY A 130 -0.37 6.39 -12.46
CA GLY A 130 -1.29 6.52 -11.33
C GLY A 130 -2.77 6.36 -11.67
N SER A 131 -3.60 6.39 -10.64
CA SER A 131 -5.07 6.35 -10.69
C SER A 131 -5.62 6.73 -9.31
N ASN A 132 -6.90 6.48 -9.04
CA ASN A 132 -7.46 6.62 -7.70
C ASN A 132 -8.48 5.53 -7.34
N ALA A 133 -8.79 5.44 -6.05
CA ALA A 133 -9.70 4.45 -5.49
C ALA A 133 -11.08 4.46 -6.17
N GLY A 134 -11.60 5.64 -6.54
CA GLY A 134 -12.91 5.77 -7.19
C GLY A 134 -12.95 5.07 -8.55
N VAL A 135 -11.97 5.35 -9.41
CA VAL A 135 -11.82 4.73 -10.73
C VAL A 135 -11.53 3.24 -10.61
N ASN A 136 -10.67 2.84 -9.68
CA ASN A 136 -10.28 1.44 -9.52
C ASN A 136 -11.45 0.57 -9.02
N LEU A 137 -12.20 1.06 -8.03
CA LEU A 137 -13.42 0.39 -7.58
C LEU A 137 -14.51 0.38 -8.66
N GLN A 138 -14.59 1.43 -9.49
CA GLN A 138 -15.47 1.44 -10.65
C GLN A 138 -15.07 0.37 -11.68
N ALA A 139 -13.77 0.20 -11.95
CA ALA A 139 -13.24 -0.80 -12.87
C ALA A 139 -13.59 -2.22 -12.37
N ILE A 140 -13.27 -2.54 -11.11
CA ILE A 140 -13.61 -3.83 -10.49
C ILE A 140 -15.13 -4.07 -10.51
N SER A 141 -15.94 -3.06 -10.18
CA SER A 141 -17.39 -3.24 -10.14
C SER A 141 -18.00 -3.49 -11.52
N ARG A 142 -17.50 -2.82 -12.57
CA ARG A 142 -18.07 -2.90 -13.93
C ARG A 142 -17.51 -4.05 -14.76
N PHE A 143 -16.21 -4.31 -14.65
CA PHE A 143 -15.47 -5.21 -15.54
C PHE A 143 -14.86 -6.40 -14.79
N GLY A 144 -14.61 -6.22 -13.49
CA GLY A 144 -13.96 -7.24 -12.67
C GLY A 144 -12.50 -7.42 -13.05
N ILE A 145 -11.78 -8.19 -12.24
CA ILE A 145 -10.36 -8.51 -12.48
C ILE A 145 -10.12 -10.01 -12.27
N PRO A 146 -9.17 -10.61 -13.00
CA PRO A 146 -8.79 -12.00 -12.80
C PRO A 146 -7.82 -12.14 -11.61
N GLU A 147 -7.49 -13.39 -11.28
CA GLU A 147 -6.35 -13.70 -10.42
C GLU A 147 -5.01 -13.28 -11.08
N GLU A 148 -4.03 -12.98 -10.25
CA GLU A 148 -2.65 -12.57 -10.60
C GLU A 148 -1.98 -13.56 -11.55
N SER A 149 -2.26 -14.86 -11.37
CA SER A 149 -1.71 -15.91 -12.25
C SER A 149 -2.09 -15.76 -13.73
N ALA A 150 -3.20 -15.07 -14.04
CA ALA A 150 -3.63 -14.84 -15.41
C ALA A 150 -2.90 -13.65 -16.08
N TRP A 151 -2.49 -12.65 -15.30
CA TRP A 151 -1.61 -11.58 -15.77
C TRP A 151 -0.75 -11.04 -14.61
N PRO A 152 0.48 -11.57 -14.45
CA PRO A 152 1.34 -11.17 -13.36
C PRO A 152 1.77 -9.71 -13.44
N TYR A 153 1.96 -9.09 -12.28
CA TYR A 153 2.44 -7.73 -12.12
C TYR A 153 3.90 -7.57 -12.53
N GLU A 154 4.13 -6.54 -13.33
CA GLU A 154 5.47 -6.11 -13.74
C GLU A 154 5.93 -4.94 -12.86
N ILE A 155 7.04 -5.15 -12.15
CA ILE A 155 7.58 -4.24 -11.12
C ILE A 155 8.18 -2.97 -11.74
N GLU A 156 8.70 -3.06 -12.96
CA GLU A 156 9.35 -1.96 -13.69
C GLU A 156 8.41 -1.43 -14.78
N GLN A 157 8.39 -0.13 -15.00
CA GLN A 157 7.64 0.45 -16.11
C GLN A 157 8.36 0.15 -17.43
N TRP A 158 7.60 -0.12 -18.50
CA TRP A 158 8.17 -0.27 -19.84
C TRP A 158 8.99 0.94 -20.27
N GLY A 159 10.13 0.68 -20.89
CA GLY A 159 10.97 1.69 -21.54
C GLY A 159 11.16 1.40 -23.04
N GLU A 160 12.08 2.12 -23.68
CA GLU A 160 12.38 1.98 -25.11
C GLU A 160 12.84 0.56 -25.51
N ASP A 161 13.40 -0.20 -24.56
CA ASP A 161 13.82 -1.59 -24.77
C ASP A 161 12.61 -2.55 -24.92
N ASP A 162 11.47 -2.21 -24.32
CA ASP A 162 10.22 -2.98 -24.40
C ASP A 162 9.37 -2.56 -25.61
N ASP A 163 9.23 -1.25 -25.83
CA ASP A 163 8.54 -0.64 -26.97
C ASP A 163 9.17 0.73 -27.25
N ALA A 164 9.56 0.99 -28.50
CA ALA A 164 10.25 2.22 -28.89
C ALA A 164 9.41 3.50 -28.71
N GLU A 165 8.10 3.40 -28.53
CA GLU A 165 7.24 4.55 -28.18
C GLU A 165 7.15 4.81 -26.67
N CYS A 166 7.72 3.93 -25.82
CA CYS A 166 7.79 4.10 -24.36
C CYS A 166 9.08 4.84 -23.96
N ASP A 167 9.20 6.08 -24.42
CA ASP A 167 10.35 6.95 -24.19
C ASP A 167 10.34 7.68 -22.83
N GLY A 168 9.25 7.54 -22.06
CA GLY A 168 9.09 8.21 -20.78
C GLY A 168 8.62 9.67 -20.88
N GLU A 169 8.40 10.19 -22.09
CA GLU A 169 7.89 11.55 -22.31
C GLU A 169 6.36 11.61 -22.12
N ASP A 170 5.84 12.82 -21.92
CA ASP A 170 4.41 13.05 -21.60
C ASP A 170 3.43 12.51 -22.67
N GLU A 171 3.90 12.37 -23.92
CA GLU A 171 3.10 11.92 -25.07
C GLU A 171 3.16 10.41 -25.32
N GLN A 172 3.91 9.64 -24.51
CA GLN A 172 4.00 8.19 -24.68
C GLN A 172 2.61 7.53 -24.58
N PRO A 173 2.36 6.46 -25.34
CA PRO A 173 1.05 5.83 -25.43
C PRO A 173 0.64 5.16 -24.11
N THR A 174 -0.68 5.06 -23.86
CA THR A 174 -1.25 4.47 -22.63
C THR A 174 -0.73 3.06 -22.30
N ARG A 175 -0.34 2.29 -23.32
CA ARG A 175 0.25 0.96 -23.15
C ARG A 175 1.58 0.99 -22.39
N CYS A 176 2.34 2.07 -22.44
CA CYS A 176 3.60 2.21 -21.69
C CYS A 176 3.35 2.28 -20.19
N TYR A 177 2.27 2.93 -19.77
CA TYR A 177 1.90 3.03 -18.35
C TYR A 177 1.32 1.72 -17.79
N THR A 178 0.73 0.90 -18.66
CA THR A 178 0.07 -0.39 -18.32
C THR A 178 0.92 -1.60 -18.66
N ASN A 179 2.18 -1.40 -19.06
CA ASN A 179 3.05 -2.48 -19.52
C ASN A 179 2.35 -3.40 -20.54
N GLY A 180 1.70 -2.78 -21.54
CA GLY A 180 1.06 -3.48 -22.65
C GLY A 180 -0.43 -3.72 -22.49
N ALA A 181 -0.87 -4.86 -23.00
CA ALA A 181 -2.28 -5.28 -23.02
C ALA A 181 -2.41 -6.69 -22.45
N PRO A 182 -3.56 -7.04 -21.83
CA PRO A 182 -3.72 -8.33 -21.21
C PRO A 182 -3.51 -9.45 -22.22
N PRO A 183 -2.77 -10.52 -21.86
CA PRO A 183 -2.70 -11.70 -22.70
C PRO A 183 -4.10 -12.31 -22.86
N GLN A 184 -4.29 -13.11 -23.90
CA GLN A 184 -5.59 -13.74 -24.18
C GLN A 184 -6.08 -14.60 -22.99
N GLU A 185 -5.17 -15.26 -22.28
CA GLU A 185 -5.46 -15.99 -21.04
C GLU A 185 -6.09 -15.08 -19.98
N ALA A 186 -5.54 -13.88 -19.78
CA ALA A 186 -6.13 -12.90 -18.88
C ALA A 186 -7.52 -12.47 -19.36
N LEU A 187 -7.71 -12.18 -20.65
CA LEU A 187 -9.02 -11.77 -21.18
C LEU A 187 -10.10 -12.85 -21.00
N ASP A 188 -9.73 -14.11 -21.16
CA ASP A 188 -10.63 -15.27 -21.07
C ASP A 188 -10.81 -15.80 -19.64
N ALA A 189 -9.95 -15.39 -18.70
CA ALA A 189 -10.02 -15.79 -17.29
C ALA A 189 -11.28 -15.28 -16.59
N GLU A 190 -11.72 -16.03 -15.57
CA GLU A 190 -12.82 -15.61 -14.69
C GLU A 190 -12.54 -14.22 -14.10
N LYS A 191 -13.57 -13.37 -14.11
CA LYS A 191 -13.51 -12.02 -13.54
C LYS A 191 -14.27 -11.99 -12.23
N PHE A 192 -13.57 -11.54 -11.20
CA PHE A 192 -14.10 -11.33 -9.88
C PHE A 192 -14.47 -9.87 -9.71
N HIS A 193 -15.61 -9.64 -9.05
CA HIS A 193 -16.21 -8.31 -8.93
C HIS A 193 -16.40 -7.92 -7.48
N LEU A 194 -16.56 -6.61 -7.28
CA LEU A 194 -17.07 -6.01 -6.05
C LEU A 194 -18.38 -5.26 -6.35
N PRO A 195 -19.26 -5.12 -5.35
CA PRO A 195 -20.39 -4.20 -5.47
C PRO A 195 -19.90 -2.77 -5.69
N SER A 196 -20.78 -1.92 -6.21
CA SER A 196 -20.44 -0.52 -6.44
C SER A 196 -20.04 0.19 -5.15
N SER A 197 -18.99 1.00 -5.24
CA SER A 197 -18.44 1.75 -4.11
C SER A 197 -19.25 3.00 -3.79
N ARG A 198 -18.92 3.62 -2.65
CA ARG A 198 -19.46 4.90 -2.22
C ARG A 198 -18.41 5.68 -1.42
N TRP A 199 -18.52 6.99 -1.43
CA TRP A 199 -17.69 7.85 -0.58
C TRP A 199 -18.10 7.72 0.89
N LEU A 200 -17.10 7.78 1.78
CA LEU A 200 -17.26 7.80 3.23
C LEU A 200 -16.87 9.16 3.77
N HIS A 201 -17.69 9.71 4.67
CA HIS A 201 -17.30 10.91 5.38
C HIS A 201 -16.16 10.54 6.36
N PRO A 202 -15.06 11.32 6.47
CA PRO A 202 -13.89 10.94 7.27
C PRO A 202 -14.18 10.63 8.74
N LEU A 203 -15.16 11.33 9.34
CA LEU A 203 -15.59 11.08 10.72
C LEU A 203 -16.34 9.75 10.92
N ASP A 204 -16.72 9.07 9.84
CA ASP A 204 -17.49 7.83 9.89
C ASP A 204 -16.63 6.60 9.51
N ILE A 205 -15.33 6.78 9.27
CA ILE A 205 -14.40 5.68 8.91
C ILE A 205 -14.37 4.61 10.00
N LYS A 206 -14.15 4.98 11.26
CA LYS A 206 -14.15 4.01 12.38
C LYS A 206 -15.50 3.33 12.55
N ASN A 207 -16.60 4.08 12.37
CA ASN A 207 -17.95 3.49 12.38
C ASN A 207 -18.08 2.42 11.30
N HIS A 208 -17.62 2.70 10.07
CA HIS A 208 -17.68 1.76 8.97
C HIS A 208 -16.85 0.50 9.25
N ILE A 209 -15.56 0.65 9.61
CA ILE A 209 -14.68 -0.47 9.97
C ILE A 209 -15.31 -1.30 11.09
N HIS A 210 -15.87 -0.65 12.12
CA HIS A 210 -16.48 -1.35 13.24
C HIS A 210 -17.74 -2.12 12.88
N SER A 211 -18.67 -1.48 12.15
CA SER A 211 -20.03 -1.96 11.96
C SER A 211 -20.18 -2.84 10.73
N GLU A 212 -19.50 -2.49 9.64
CA GLU A 212 -19.57 -3.21 8.38
C GLU A 212 -18.43 -4.24 8.26
N LYS A 213 -17.40 -4.16 9.13
CA LYS A 213 -16.25 -5.10 9.17
C LYS A 213 -15.46 -5.16 7.86
N THR A 214 -15.34 -4.01 7.20
CA THR A 214 -14.62 -3.85 5.95
C THR A 214 -13.59 -2.73 6.03
N GLY A 215 -12.45 -2.93 5.36
CA GLY A 215 -11.42 -1.91 5.20
C GLY A 215 -11.87 -0.71 4.35
N VAL A 216 -11.13 0.38 4.44
CA VAL A 216 -11.40 1.63 3.69
C VAL A 216 -10.16 2.06 2.93
N VAL A 217 -10.23 2.08 1.60
CA VAL A 217 -9.17 2.68 0.78
C VAL A 217 -9.21 4.19 0.94
N VAL A 218 -8.07 4.80 1.23
CA VAL A 218 -7.93 6.25 1.34
C VAL A 218 -6.79 6.74 0.44
N GLY A 219 -7.00 7.90 -0.15
CA GLY A 219 -5.97 8.71 -0.78
C GLY A 219 -5.57 9.84 0.16
N LEU A 220 -4.29 10.15 0.24
CA LEU A 220 -3.74 11.16 1.15
C LEU A 220 -2.59 11.93 0.53
N THR A 221 -2.37 13.15 1.01
CA THR A 221 -1.13 13.90 0.78
C THR A 221 0.03 13.20 1.49
N PHE A 222 1.12 13.00 0.77
CA PHE A 222 2.31 12.36 1.30
C PHE A 222 3.27 13.40 1.90
N PHE A 223 3.78 13.12 3.10
CA PHE A 223 4.72 13.98 3.82
C PHE A 223 6.00 13.19 4.10
N TYR A 224 7.13 13.61 3.53
CA TYR A 224 8.29 12.73 3.41
C TYR A 224 8.90 12.36 4.75
N GLN A 225 9.02 13.30 5.69
CA GLN A 225 9.60 13.00 7.00
C GLN A 225 8.64 12.13 7.83
N SER A 226 7.36 12.48 7.82
CA SER A 226 6.29 11.77 8.54
C SER A 226 6.19 10.29 8.17
N TRP A 227 6.41 10.00 6.89
CA TRP A 227 6.43 8.65 6.35
C TRP A 227 7.82 7.97 6.43
N ASN A 228 8.80 8.64 7.05
CA ASN A 228 10.19 8.20 7.12
C ASN A 228 10.80 7.86 5.75
N HIS A 229 10.34 8.53 4.70
CA HIS A 229 10.73 8.25 3.33
C HIS A 229 12.13 8.81 3.03
N ARG A 230 12.98 8.05 2.34
CA ARG A 230 14.39 8.45 2.13
C ARG A 230 14.59 9.67 1.24
N LYS A 231 13.57 10.04 0.46
CA LYS A 231 13.55 11.32 -0.29
C LYS A 231 13.25 12.55 0.58
N SER A 232 13.02 12.37 1.89
CA SER A 232 12.87 13.48 2.82
C SER A 232 14.13 14.34 2.85
N GLU A 233 13.94 15.66 2.81
CA GLU A 233 15.02 16.63 3.06
C GLU A 233 15.27 16.83 4.56
N LEU A 234 14.31 16.42 5.39
CA LEU A 234 14.41 16.43 6.84
C LEU A 234 14.85 15.04 7.34
N PRO A 235 15.60 14.95 8.47
CA PRO A 235 16.02 13.67 9.03
C PRO A 235 14.83 12.76 9.34
N THR A 236 14.91 11.51 8.90
CA THR A 236 13.92 10.47 9.20
C THR A 236 14.32 9.71 10.47
N ASN A 237 13.37 8.93 11.03
CA ASN A 237 13.57 8.17 12.26
C ASN A 237 13.47 6.66 11.96
N SER A 238 14.61 5.96 11.97
CA SER A 238 14.67 4.52 11.71
C SER A 238 13.89 3.69 12.73
N ASP A 239 13.90 4.09 14.00
CA ASP A 239 13.18 3.37 15.05
C ASP A 239 11.66 3.44 14.80
N TYR A 240 11.16 4.60 14.33
CA TYR A 240 9.75 4.76 13.99
C TYR A 240 9.39 4.07 12.69
N TRP A 241 10.30 4.03 11.73
CA TRP A 241 10.14 3.25 10.51
C TRP A 241 10.01 1.75 10.80
N ASP A 242 10.90 1.19 11.62
CA ASP A 242 10.90 -0.24 11.97
C ASP A 242 9.62 -0.66 12.71
N GLU A 243 9.02 0.26 13.46
CA GLU A 243 7.74 0.07 14.15
C GLU A 243 6.52 0.36 13.25
N GLY A 244 6.72 0.92 12.05
CA GLY A 244 5.64 1.28 11.11
C GLY A 244 4.85 2.53 11.51
N TYR A 245 5.42 3.42 12.32
CA TYR A 245 4.76 4.66 12.73
C TYR A 245 4.83 5.72 11.64
N VAL A 246 3.66 6.24 11.27
CA VAL A 246 3.49 7.43 10.45
C VAL A 246 2.83 8.50 11.31
N LEU A 247 3.55 9.59 11.54
CA LEU A 247 3.09 10.70 12.37
C LEU A 247 2.35 11.76 11.55
N TYR A 248 1.67 12.66 12.23
CA TYR A 248 1.22 13.90 11.62
C TYR A 248 2.43 14.79 11.29
N PRO A 249 2.47 15.46 10.13
CA PRO A 249 3.62 16.27 9.75
C PRO A 249 3.81 17.47 10.69
N ASN A 250 5.08 17.74 11.01
CA ASN A 250 5.43 19.02 11.62
C ASN A 250 5.39 20.14 10.56
N ALA A 251 5.43 21.39 11.01
CA ALA A 251 5.26 22.56 10.13
C ALA A 251 6.30 22.61 8.99
N ASP A 252 7.55 22.21 9.26
CA ASP A 252 8.60 22.20 8.23
C ASP A 252 8.37 21.08 7.20
N ASP A 253 7.94 19.88 7.63
CA ASP A 253 7.59 18.78 6.72
C ASP A 253 6.36 19.12 5.88
N GLU A 254 5.35 19.80 6.47
CA GLU A 254 4.20 20.33 5.73
C GLU A 254 4.64 21.34 4.66
N GLU A 255 5.47 22.32 5.03
CA GLU A 255 5.94 23.37 4.11
C GLU A 255 6.75 22.78 2.96
N ILE A 256 7.66 21.84 3.23
CA ILE A 256 8.54 21.25 2.23
C ILE A 256 7.77 20.28 1.32
N SER A 257 6.97 19.39 1.90
CA SER A 257 6.30 18.32 1.14
C SER A 257 5.17 18.84 0.25
N THR A 258 4.67 20.05 0.50
CA THR A 258 3.58 20.66 -0.27
C THR A 258 4.05 21.60 -1.38
N GLN A 259 5.37 21.78 -1.54
CA GLN A 259 5.94 22.53 -2.67
C GLN A 259 5.59 21.87 -4.01
N GLU A 260 5.40 22.68 -5.06
CA GLU A 260 4.89 22.24 -6.36
C GLU A 260 5.69 21.08 -6.97
N ASP A 261 7.01 21.07 -6.79
CA ASP A 261 7.94 20.07 -7.31
C ASP A 261 8.08 18.81 -6.44
N LYS A 262 7.51 18.81 -5.22
CA LYS A 262 7.62 17.70 -4.26
C LYS A 262 6.27 17.09 -3.88
N ARG A 263 5.18 17.83 -4.12
CA ARG A 263 3.82 17.44 -3.76
C ARG A 263 3.49 16.08 -4.37
N ALA A 264 3.18 15.14 -3.49
CA ALA A 264 2.90 13.77 -3.85
C ALA A 264 1.66 13.26 -3.12
N GLY A 265 1.00 12.28 -3.73
CA GLY A 265 -0.12 11.55 -3.17
C GLY A 265 0.26 10.11 -2.90
N HIS A 266 -0.42 9.50 -1.94
CA HIS A 266 -0.29 8.08 -1.66
C HIS A 266 -1.65 7.47 -1.32
N SER A 267 -1.76 6.16 -1.49
CA SER A 267 -3.00 5.44 -1.21
C SER A 267 -2.75 4.19 -0.39
N ILE A 268 -3.57 3.99 0.63
CA ILE A 268 -3.45 2.91 1.61
C ILE A 268 -4.83 2.34 1.92
N LEU A 269 -4.84 1.15 2.54
CA LEU A 269 -6.06 0.53 3.06
C LEU A 269 -6.11 0.64 4.58
N LEU A 270 -7.04 1.40 5.12
CA LEU A 270 -7.31 1.45 6.56
C LEU A 270 -8.06 0.20 7.00
N ILE A 271 -7.56 -0.46 8.06
CA ILE A 271 -8.09 -1.74 8.55
C ILE A 271 -8.40 -1.74 10.05
N GLY A 272 -8.09 -0.66 10.76
CA GLY A 272 -8.29 -0.59 12.20
C GLY A 272 -7.84 0.72 12.81
N TRP A 273 -7.83 0.80 14.14
CA TRP A 273 -7.30 1.93 14.89
C TRP A 273 -6.90 1.54 16.32
N ASP A 274 -6.10 2.39 16.95
CA ASP A 274 -5.75 2.36 18.36
C ASP A 274 -5.75 3.79 18.93
N ASP A 275 -6.80 4.13 19.69
CA ASP A 275 -7.01 5.45 20.31
C ASP A 275 -6.19 5.67 21.58
N ASP A 276 -5.60 4.60 22.11
CA ASP A 276 -4.79 4.65 23.31
C ASP A 276 -3.29 4.70 23.00
N LEU A 277 -2.90 4.47 21.74
CA LEU A 277 -1.50 4.55 21.31
C LEU A 277 -1.01 6.00 21.35
N GLU A 278 0.11 6.21 22.03
CA GLU A 278 0.77 7.50 22.17
C GLU A 278 2.21 7.42 21.65
N ILE A 279 2.54 8.19 20.62
CA ILE A 279 3.88 8.23 20.02
C ILE A 279 4.44 9.64 20.16
N GLN A 280 5.69 9.76 20.60
CA GLN A 280 6.33 11.06 20.78
C GLN A 280 6.62 11.72 19.42
N LYS A 281 6.26 12.99 19.28
CA LYS A 281 6.50 13.79 18.07
C LYS A 281 7.99 13.97 17.80
N VAL A 282 8.30 14.21 16.53
CA VAL A 282 9.63 14.62 16.06
C VAL A 282 9.59 16.03 15.48
N ASP A 283 10.67 16.79 15.70
CA ASP A 283 10.87 18.08 15.04
C ASP A 283 11.54 17.92 13.67
N LYS A 284 11.76 19.06 13.01
CA LYS A 284 12.42 19.15 11.71
C LYS A 284 13.84 18.59 11.67
N ASP A 285 14.49 18.46 12.82
CA ASP A 285 15.86 17.94 12.95
C ASP A 285 15.84 16.44 13.35
N GLY A 286 14.66 15.83 13.42
CA GLY A 286 14.43 14.44 13.81
C GLY A 286 14.50 14.21 15.32
N ASN A 287 14.56 15.27 16.14
CA ASN A 287 14.65 15.13 17.58
C ASN A 287 13.27 14.92 18.20
N LYS A 288 13.23 14.11 19.25
CA LYS A 288 12.04 13.88 20.06
C LYS A 288 11.61 15.17 20.77
N VAL A 289 10.38 15.62 20.51
CA VAL A 289 9.87 16.89 21.02
C VAL A 289 9.48 16.76 22.49
N VAL A 290 9.89 17.74 23.29
CA VAL A 290 9.50 17.90 24.69
C VAL A 290 8.89 19.27 24.95
N ASP A 291 8.06 19.38 25.98
CA ASP A 291 7.44 20.63 26.41
C ASP A 291 8.40 21.49 27.26
N ALA A 292 7.91 22.61 27.80
CA ALA A 292 8.69 23.51 28.64
C ALA A 292 9.19 22.89 29.96
N ASN A 293 8.58 21.79 30.40
CA ASN A 293 8.95 21.04 31.61
C ASN A 293 9.88 19.85 31.29
N GLY A 294 10.16 19.59 30.01
CA GLY A 294 10.92 18.43 29.55
C GLY A 294 10.08 17.16 29.42
N GLU A 295 8.75 17.26 29.45
CA GLU A 295 7.85 16.12 29.26
C GLU A 295 7.65 15.83 27.75
N PRO A 296 7.58 14.56 27.33
CA PRO A 296 7.32 14.20 25.93
C PRO A 296 6.04 14.82 25.36
N VAL A 297 6.14 15.44 24.19
CA VAL A 297 4.95 15.84 23.42
C VAL A 297 4.55 14.70 22.52
N VAL A 298 3.35 14.14 22.74
CA VAL A 298 2.87 12.94 22.03
C VAL A 298 1.72 13.23 21.07
N GLU A 299 1.62 12.42 20.03
CA GLU A 299 0.41 12.20 19.25
C GLU A 299 -0.36 11.03 19.84
N LYS A 300 -1.68 11.14 19.85
CA LYS A 300 -2.57 10.13 20.41
C LYS A 300 -3.63 9.75 19.39
N GLY A 301 -3.80 8.44 19.23
CA GLY A 301 -4.81 7.86 18.36
C GLY A 301 -4.32 7.70 16.94
N PHE A 302 -4.17 6.44 16.53
CA PHE A 302 -3.62 6.07 15.23
C PHE A 302 -4.56 5.14 14.48
N TYR A 303 -4.60 5.27 13.16
CA TYR A 303 -5.16 4.23 12.31
C TYR A 303 -4.14 3.12 12.09
N ILE A 304 -4.64 1.90 11.90
CA ILE A 304 -3.86 0.76 11.43
C ILE A 304 -4.20 0.59 9.96
N PHE A 305 -3.17 0.48 9.12
CA PHE A 305 -3.34 0.39 7.68
C PHE A 305 -2.45 -0.68 7.07
N LYS A 306 -2.83 -1.13 5.88
CA LYS A 306 -2.02 -1.93 4.97
C LYS A 306 -1.49 -1.00 3.88
N ASN A 307 -0.18 -1.07 3.66
CA ASN A 307 0.59 -0.26 2.72
C ASN A 307 1.45 -1.19 1.88
#